data_AF-A0A4Y3QJ73-F1
#
_entry.id   AF-A0A4Y3QJ73-F1
#
_cell.length_a   1.000
_cell.length_b   1.000
_cell.length_c   1.000
_cell.angle_alpha   90.00
_cell.angle_beta   90.00
_cell.angle_gamma   90.00
#
_symmetry.space_group_name_H-M   'P 1'
#
loop_
_entity.id
_entity.type
_entity.pdbx_description
1 polymer ?
#
loop_
_entity_poly.entity_id
_entity_poly.type
_entity_poly.pdbx_seq_one_letter_code
_entity_poly.pdbx_strand_id
1 'polypeptide(L)'
;MIPVAFRLVAAVANAHERGWQGIRINANLYATGHWRCRVFVPEPGETHDSPLERESNVVLRYSSAGGEDVFQDGRTDWTTETLAGRFIELARPHAAASEPDPGYATWLAELRRRTAGGAFWMAEDSMSRQALWRERGLVCLWYADPGAKRADATGAVDQNGWTLDGTMRVPPAR
;
A
#
# COMPACT_ATOMS: atom_id res chain seq x y z
N MET A 1 -4.58 -16.09 -11.77
CA MET A 1 -3.76 -16.00 -10.54
C MET A 1 -3.73 -14.54 -10.11
N ILE A 2 -4.02 -14.24 -8.84
CA ILE A 2 -4.01 -12.85 -8.32
C ILE A 2 -2.55 -12.43 -8.06
N PRO A 3 -2.07 -11.30 -8.60
CA PRO A 3 -0.74 -10.78 -8.32
C PRO A 3 -0.44 -10.69 -6.82
N VAL A 4 0.78 -11.01 -6.41
CA VAL A 4 1.21 -10.88 -5.00
C VAL A 4 0.96 -9.47 -4.46
N ALA A 5 1.21 -8.43 -5.26
CA ALA A 5 0.94 -7.04 -4.89
C ALA A 5 -0.52 -6.82 -4.43
N PHE A 6 -1.50 -7.44 -5.12
CA PHE A 6 -2.91 -7.28 -4.79
C PHE A 6 -3.25 -8.02 -3.50
N ARG A 7 -2.69 -9.22 -3.31
CA ARG A 7 -2.81 -9.99 -2.06
C ARG A 7 -2.24 -9.23 -0.87
N LEU A 8 -1.10 -8.56 -1.02
CA LEU A 8 -0.45 -7.80 0.05
C LEU A 8 -1.29 -6.58 0.48
N VAL A 9 -1.82 -5.81 -0.48
CA VAL A 9 -2.74 -4.70 -0.17
C VAL A 9 -4.03 -5.22 0.47
N ALA A 10 -4.57 -6.33 -0.04
CA ALA A 10 -5.74 -6.96 0.55
C ALA A 10 -5.49 -7.48 1.97
N ALA A 11 -4.30 -7.98 2.26
CA ALA A 11 -3.93 -8.50 3.57
C ALA A 11 -3.85 -7.39 4.63
N VAL A 12 -3.33 -6.21 4.26
CA VAL A 12 -3.37 -5.04 5.16
C VAL A 12 -4.81 -4.60 5.42
N ALA A 13 -5.66 -4.54 4.40
CA ALA A 13 -7.08 -4.22 4.60
C ALA A 13 -7.79 -5.25 5.48
N ASN A 14 -7.49 -6.54 5.32
CA ASN A 14 -8.04 -7.58 6.21
C ASN A 14 -7.51 -7.45 7.64
N ALA A 15 -6.26 -7.01 7.84
CA ALA A 15 -5.76 -6.72 9.17
C ALA A 15 -6.50 -5.55 9.83
N HIS A 16 -6.85 -4.51 9.06
CA HIS A 16 -7.66 -3.38 9.52
C HIS A 16 -9.06 -3.79 9.97
N GLU A 17 -9.73 -4.66 9.20
CA GLU A 17 -11.04 -5.25 9.55
C GLU A 17 -10.97 -6.02 10.88
N ARG A 18 -9.79 -6.51 11.25
CA ARG A 18 -9.51 -7.24 12.50
C ARG A 18 -9.02 -6.33 13.64
N GLY A 19 -9.10 -5.01 13.48
CA GLY A 19 -8.72 -4.02 14.50
C GLY A 19 -7.25 -3.60 14.49
N TRP A 20 -6.46 -3.99 13.47
CA TRP A 20 -5.04 -3.64 13.35
C TRP A 20 -4.82 -2.52 12.35
N GLN A 21 -5.49 -1.39 12.56
CA GLN A 21 -5.51 -0.25 11.62
C GLN A 21 -4.18 0.50 11.53
N GLY A 22 -3.33 0.38 12.54
CA GLY A 22 -1.99 0.97 12.52
C GLY A 22 -0.99 0.27 11.61
N ILE A 23 -1.34 -0.87 11.00
CA ILE A 23 -0.50 -1.52 9.98
C ILE A 23 -0.67 -0.78 8.65
N ARG A 24 0.44 -0.31 8.09
CA ARG A 24 0.47 0.41 6.81
C ARG A 24 1.30 -0.32 5.76
N ILE A 25 1.03 -0.04 4.49
CA ILE A 25 1.82 -0.48 3.34
C ILE A 25 2.26 0.72 2.51
N ASN A 26 3.53 0.71 2.12
CA ASN A 26 4.11 1.59 1.11
C ASN A 26 4.62 0.75 -0.05
N ALA A 27 4.39 1.23 -1.26
CA ALA A 27 4.74 0.51 -2.47
C ALA A 27 5.43 1.42 -3.49
N ASN A 28 6.53 0.94 -4.05
CA ASN A 28 7.31 1.66 -5.05
C ASN A 28 7.54 0.81 -6.30
N LEU A 29 7.57 1.45 -7.46
CA LEU A 29 8.07 0.85 -8.69
C LEU A 29 9.54 1.21 -8.83
N TYR A 30 10.40 0.20 -8.72
CA TYR A 30 11.84 0.36 -8.85
C TYR A 30 12.24 0.57 -10.32
N ALA A 31 13.41 1.19 -10.55
CA ALA A 31 13.90 1.50 -11.89
C ALA A 31 14.00 0.27 -12.81
N THR A 32 14.24 -0.92 -12.26
CA THR A 32 14.27 -2.17 -13.03
C THR A 32 12.88 -2.77 -13.31
N GLY A 33 11.81 -2.02 -13.03
CA GLY A 33 10.42 -2.42 -13.29
C GLY A 33 9.80 -3.33 -12.23
N HIS A 34 10.49 -3.59 -11.11
CA HIS A 34 9.96 -4.41 -10.04
C HIS A 34 9.10 -3.59 -9.08
N TRP A 35 7.94 -4.13 -8.73
CA TRP A 35 7.11 -3.59 -7.67
C TRP A 35 7.67 -4.05 -6.33
N ARG A 36 7.97 -3.10 -5.46
CA ARG A 36 8.49 -3.33 -4.12
C ARG A 36 7.49 -2.79 -3.12
N CYS A 37 7.32 -3.47 -2.01
CA CYS A 37 6.58 -2.90 -0.91
C CYS A 37 7.22 -3.19 0.42
N ARG A 38 6.80 -2.38 1.38
CA ARG A 38 7.12 -2.55 2.76
C ARG A 38 5.83 -2.42 3.55
N VAL A 39 5.60 -3.38 4.44
CA VAL A 39 4.50 -3.34 5.41
C VAL A 39 5.11 -3.03 6.76
N PHE A 40 4.55 -2.08 7.49
CA PHE A 40 5.20 -1.48 8.64
C PHE A 40 4.18 -0.91 9.63
N VAL A 41 4.65 -0.57 10.83
CA VAL A 41 3.85 0.09 11.86
C VAL A 41 4.56 1.41 12.20
N PRO A 42 4.02 2.56 11.75
CA PRO A 42 4.66 3.84 12.01
C PRO A 42 4.70 4.14 13.51
N GLU A 43 5.79 4.75 13.96
CA GLU A 43 5.90 5.28 15.31
C GLU A 43 5.07 6.56 15.47
N PRO A 44 4.59 6.90 16.69
CA PRO A 44 3.91 8.16 16.92
C PRO A 44 4.78 9.36 16.55
N GLY A 45 4.25 10.24 15.69
CA GLY A 45 4.95 11.45 15.25
C GLY A 45 5.81 11.29 14.00
N GLU A 46 5.81 10.12 13.36
CA GLU A 46 6.40 9.96 12.01
C GLU A 46 5.56 10.71 10.96
N THR A 47 6.21 11.65 10.27
CA THR A 47 5.66 12.49 9.20
C THR A 47 6.37 12.29 7.86
N HIS A 48 5.61 12.19 6.77
CA HIS A 48 6.13 12.00 5.41
C HIS A 48 7.18 13.04 4.92
N ASP A 49 7.40 14.13 5.65
CA ASP A 49 8.27 15.26 5.28
C ASP A 49 9.75 15.05 5.65
N SER A 50 10.09 14.04 6.44
CA SER A 50 11.49 13.78 6.79
C SER A 50 12.17 12.93 5.72
N PRO A 51 13.24 13.43 5.04
CA PRO A 51 14.01 12.64 4.07
C PRO A 51 14.75 11.45 4.70
N LEU A 52 14.70 11.31 6.03
CA LEU A 52 15.31 10.25 6.82
C LEU A 52 14.28 9.32 7.48
N GLU A 53 12.98 9.53 7.29
CA GLU A 53 11.96 8.65 7.83
C GLU A 53 11.99 7.29 7.12
N ARG A 54 12.77 6.40 7.74
CA ARG A 54 12.62 4.97 7.60
C ARG A 54 11.23 4.65 8.11
N GLU A 55 10.44 3.97 7.31
CA GLU A 55 9.30 3.21 7.83
C GLU A 55 9.79 2.42 9.06
N SER A 56 9.35 2.79 10.24
CA SER A 56 9.73 2.09 11.47
C SER A 56 8.98 0.78 11.58
N ASN A 57 9.54 -0.16 12.34
CA ASN A 57 8.88 -1.43 12.64
C ASN A 57 8.41 -2.18 11.38
N VAL A 58 9.27 -2.27 10.37
CA VAL A 58 8.99 -2.98 9.12
C VAL A 58 8.79 -4.47 9.40
N VAL A 59 7.57 -4.95 9.13
CA VAL A 59 7.19 -6.36 9.28
C VAL A 59 7.32 -7.16 7.98
N LEU A 60 7.40 -6.48 6.83
CA LEU A 60 7.67 -7.13 5.54
C LEU A 60 8.50 -6.21 4.64
N ARG A 61 9.48 -6.79 3.95
CA ARG A 61 10.12 -6.21 2.75
C ARG A 61 9.94 -7.17 1.60
N TYR A 62 9.20 -6.74 0.57
CA TYR A 62 8.90 -7.57 -0.59
C TYR A 62 9.33 -6.90 -1.89
N SER A 63 9.73 -7.71 -2.86
CA SER A 63 10.01 -7.32 -4.24
C SER A 63 9.41 -8.36 -5.17
N SER A 64 8.70 -7.92 -6.21
CA SER A 64 8.12 -8.82 -7.21
C SER A 64 9.16 -9.63 -7.98
N ALA A 65 10.44 -9.26 -7.91
CA ALA A 65 11.55 -10.06 -8.42
C ALA A 65 11.72 -11.41 -7.68
N GLY A 66 11.31 -11.48 -6.41
CA GLY A 66 11.33 -12.69 -5.60
C GLY A 66 10.17 -13.65 -5.86
N GLY A 67 9.23 -13.28 -6.73
CA GLY A 67 8.07 -14.11 -7.08
C GLY A 67 7.10 -14.30 -5.91
N GLU A 68 6.68 -15.55 -5.70
CA GLU A 68 5.64 -15.95 -4.74
C GLU A 68 6.16 -16.20 -3.31
N ASP A 69 7.49 -16.26 -3.12
CA ASP A 69 8.10 -16.42 -1.80
C ASP A 69 8.17 -15.07 -1.09
N VAL A 70 7.06 -14.69 -0.47
CA VAL A 70 6.85 -13.37 0.11
C VAL A 70 7.83 -13.08 1.26
N PHE A 71 8.10 -14.07 2.11
CA PHE A 71 8.93 -13.93 3.30
C PHE A 71 10.34 -14.52 3.15
N GLN A 72 10.69 -15.05 1.98
CA GLN A 72 11.98 -15.70 1.71
C GLN A 72 12.20 -16.93 2.62
N ASP A 73 11.11 -17.63 2.95
CA ASP A 73 11.09 -18.83 3.79
C ASP A 73 10.79 -20.10 2.98
N GLY A 74 10.72 -19.97 1.65
CA GLY A 74 10.41 -21.05 0.72
C GLY A 74 8.92 -21.33 0.55
N ARG A 75 8.03 -20.67 1.30
CA ARG A 75 6.58 -20.86 1.16
C ARG A 75 6.01 -19.95 0.07
N THR A 76 5.16 -20.52 -0.77
CA THR A 76 4.53 -19.82 -1.91
C THR A 76 3.00 -19.88 -1.89
N ASP A 77 2.42 -20.52 -0.87
CA ASP A 77 0.99 -20.77 -0.71
C ASP A 77 0.26 -19.65 0.05
N TRP A 78 0.85 -18.46 0.09
CA TRP A 78 0.33 -17.31 0.84
C TRP A 78 -1.02 -16.82 0.29
N THR A 79 -2.05 -16.91 1.12
CA THR A 79 -3.38 -16.33 0.87
C THR A 79 -3.46 -14.95 1.53
N THR A 80 -4.46 -14.15 1.15
CA THR A 80 -4.74 -12.86 1.80
C THR A 80 -4.89 -13.03 3.33
N GLU A 81 -5.59 -14.08 3.76
CA GLU A 81 -5.86 -14.35 5.17
C GLU A 81 -4.59 -14.75 5.93
N THR A 82 -3.77 -15.65 5.36
CA THR A 82 -2.53 -16.08 6.03
C THR A 82 -1.49 -14.96 6.06
N LEU A 83 -1.44 -14.10 5.04
CA LEU A 83 -0.64 -12.88 5.04
C LEU A 83 -1.10 -11.90 6.13
N ALA A 84 -2.41 -11.63 6.24
CA ALA A 84 -2.94 -10.74 7.26
C ALA A 84 -2.65 -11.27 8.68
N GLY A 85 -2.82 -12.58 8.89
CA GLY A 85 -2.45 -13.23 10.15
C GLY A 85 -0.98 -13.05 10.48
N ARG A 86 -0.09 -13.21 9.50
CA ARG A 86 1.35 -13.03 9.67
C ARG A 86 1.73 -11.58 9.95
N PHE A 87 1.13 -10.60 9.27
CA PHE A 87 1.35 -9.19 9.56
C PHE A 87 0.94 -8.83 10.99
N ILE A 88 -0.21 -9.31 11.44
CA ILE A 88 -0.69 -9.10 12.81
C ILE A 88 0.26 -9.73 13.83
N GLU A 89 0.73 -10.95 13.57
CA GLU A 89 1.70 -11.63 14.45
C GLU A 89 2.98 -10.80 14.61
N LEU A 90 3.55 -10.33 13.50
CA LEU A 90 4.78 -9.56 13.49
C LEU A 90 4.60 -8.13 14.03
N ALA A 91 3.42 -7.54 13.85
CA ALA A 91 3.10 -6.19 14.32
C ALA A 91 2.74 -6.13 15.81
N ARG A 92 2.39 -7.27 16.42
CA ARG A 92 1.94 -7.39 17.82
C ARG A 92 2.82 -6.70 18.88
N PRO A 93 4.17 -6.71 18.77
CA PRO A 93 5.02 -6.01 19.74
C PRO A 93 4.85 -4.48 19.74
N HIS A 94 4.24 -3.91 18.69
CA HIS A 94 4.10 -2.47 18.51
C HIS A 94 2.68 -2.04 18.89
N ALA A 95 2.51 -1.38 20.05
CA ALA A 95 1.20 -0.93 20.53
C ALA A 95 0.43 -0.10 19.49
N ALA A 96 1.17 0.72 18.74
CA ALA A 96 0.66 1.54 17.65
C ALA A 96 -0.01 0.73 16.51
N ALA A 97 0.22 -0.59 16.41
CA ALA A 97 -0.35 -1.42 15.35
C ALA A 97 -1.87 -1.65 15.49
N SER A 98 -2.38 -1.65 16.72
CA SER A 98 -3.81 -1.85 17.03
C SER A 98 -4.57 -0.55 17.28
N GLU A 99 -3.88 0.59 17.24
CA GLU A 99 -4.53 1.90 17.38
C GLU A 99 -5.34 2.22 16.12
N PRO A 100 -6.48 2.93 16.27
CA PRO A 100 -7.25 3.41 15.13
C PRO A 100 -6.44 4.36 14.25
N ASP A 101 -6.59 4.20 12.94
CA ASP A 101 -5.97 5.07 11.94
C ASP A 101 -7.01 5.42 10.87
N PRO A 102 -8.03 6.23 11.21
CA PRO A 102 -9.19 6.44 10.35
C PRO A 102 -8.84 7.10 9.02
N GLY A 103 -7.79 7.93 9.01
CA GLY A 103 -7.28 8.56 7.79
C GLY A 103 -6.73 7.53 6.81
N TYR A 104 -5.81 6.67 7.27
CA TYR A 104 -5.23 5.64 6.42
C TYR A 104 -6.25 4.54 6.07
N ALA A 105 -7.10 4.14 7.00
CA ALA A 105 -8.15 3.15 6.76
C ALA A 105 -9.14 3.61 5.67
N THR A 106 -9.57 4.88 5.71
CA THR A 106 -10.44 5.46 4.67
C THR A 106 -9.74 5.50 3.31
N TRP A 107 -8.47 5.92 3.30
CA TRP A 107 -7.65 5.93 2.09
C TRP A 107 -7.50 4.53 1.47
N LEU A 108 -7.22 3.52 2.29
CA LEU A 108 -7.05 2.14 1.86
C LEU A 108 -8.36 1.53 1.34
N ALA A 109 -9.48 1.81 2.00
CA ALA A 109 -10.80 1.39 1.54
C ALA A 109 -11.13 1.98 0.16
N GLU A 110 -10.84 3.27 -0.02
CA GLU A 110 -11.07 3.97 -1.29
C GLU A 110 -10.18 3.43 -2.41
N LEU A 111 -8.90 3.18 -2.13
CA LEU A 111 -7.98 2.52 -3.05
C LEU A 111 -8.56 1.19 -3.54
N ARG A 112 -9.04 0.34 -2.62
CA ARG A 112 -9.60 -0.97 -2.95
C ARG A 112 -10.88 -0.85 -3.76
N ARG A 113 -11.73 0.12 -3.44
CA ARG A 113 -12.96 0.40 -4.20
C ARG A 113 -12.65 0.82 -5.63
N ARG A 114 -11.77 1.81 -5.84
CA ARG A 114 -11.40 2.34 -7.16
C ARG A 114 -10.70 1.30 -8.03
N THR A 115 -9.89 0.44 -7.44
CA THR A 115 -9.09 -0.55 -8.17
C THR A 115 -9.74 -1.92 -8.31
N ALA A 116 -10.95 -2.12 -7.75
CA ALA A 116 -11.59 -3.42 -7.58
C ALA A 116 -10.69 -4.45 -6.87
N GLY A 117 -9.94 -4.01 -5.85
CA GLY A 117 -9.03 -4.84 -5.07
C GLY A 117 -7.61 -4.97 -5.65
N GLY A 118 -7.19 -4.01 -6.47
CA GLY A 118 -5.85 -3.93 -7.02
C GLY A 118 -4.81 -3.39 -6.03
N ALA A 119 -3.77 -2.76 -6.55
CA ALA A 119 -2.67 -2.18 -5.78
C ALA A 119 -2.35 -0.75 -6.26
N PHE A 120 -1.24 -0.21 -5.75
CA PHE A 120 -0.73 1.11 -6.10
C PHE A 120 0.80 1.09 -6.11
N TRP A 121 1.42 2.13 -6.65
CA TRP A 121 2.85 2.34 -6.53
C TRP A 121 3.21 3.82 -6.62
N MET A 122 4.36 4.15 -6.04
CA MET A 122 5.06 5.43 -6.17
C MET A 122 6.37 5.21 -6.95
N ALA A 123 6.86 6.19 -7.70
CA ALA A 123 8.13 6.01 -8.40
C ALA A 123 9.30 6.10 -7.41
N GLU A 124 10.20 5.11 -7.41
CA GLU A 124 11.40 5.14 -6.56
C GLU A 124 12.49 6.06 -7.15
N ASP A 125 13.20 6.70 -6.22
CA ASP A 125 13.98 7.92 -6.28
C ASP A 125 15.34 7.83 -7.01
N SER A 126 15.42 7.52 -8.32
CA SER A 126 16.73 7.66 -9.01
C SER A 126 16.80 8.22 -10.42
N MET A 127 15.74 8.24 -11.23
CA MET A 127 15.76 8.95 -12.52
C MET A 127 14.35 9.40 -12.91
N SER A 128 14.15 10.72 -13.04
CA SER A 128 13.04 11.37 -13.76
C SER A 128 11.60 10.89 -13.48
N ARG A 129 11.21 10.82 -12.19
CA ARG A 129 9.79 10.76 -11.73
C ARG A 129 9.59 11.17 -10.26
N GLN A 130 10.63 11.72 -9.63
CA GLN A 130 10.63 12.37 -8.31
C GLN A 130 9.51 13.42 -8.14
N ALA A 131 8.99 13.97 -9.25
CA ALA A 131 7.93 14.96 -9.27
C ALA A 131 6.53 14.46 -8.83
N LEU A 132 6.18 13.19 -9.01
CA LEU A 132 4.77 12.78 -8.83
C LEU A 132 4.32 12.64 -7.36
N TRP A 133 5.15 12.09 -6.48
CA TRP A 133 4.75 11.91 -5.08
C TRP A 133 5.25 13.03 -4.16
N ARG A 134 6.47 13.55 -4.38
CA ARG A 134 6.99 14.70 -3.60
C ARG A 134 6.41 16.05 -4.03
N GLU A 135 6.20 16.29 -5.33
CA GLU A 135 5.69 17.60 -5.80
C GLU A 135 4.18 17.63 -6.00
N ARG A 136 3.54 16.49 -6.30
CA ARG A 136 2.07 16.43 -6.49
C ARG A 136 1.32 15.69 -5.39
N GLY A 137 2.01 14.97 -4.51
CA GLY A 137 1.36 14.20 -3.45
C GLY A 137 0.44 13.12 -3.99
N LEU A 138 0.82 12.40 -5.07
CA LEU A 138 0.01 11.36 -5.71
C LEU A 138 0.69 9.97 -5.76
N VAL A 139 -0.13 8.91 -5.76
CA VAL A 139 0.22 7.52 -6.11
C VAL A 139 -0.44 7.11 -7.42
N CYS A 140 0.18 6.18 -8.15
CA CYS A 140 -0.42 5.57 -9.34
C CYS A 140 -1.20 4.31 -8.96
N LEU A 141 -2.37 4.13 -9.58
CA LEU A 141 -3.26 2.99 -9.34
C LEU A 141 -2.97 1.82 -10.29
N TRP A 142 -3.02 0.61 -9.74
CA TRP A 142 -2.93 -0.64 -10.49
C TRP A 142 -4.21 -1.46 -10.26
N TYR A 143 -5.05 -1.51 -11.30
CA TYR A 143 -6.39 -2.10 -11.24
C TYR A 143 -6.39 -3.61 -11.37
N ALA A 144 -7.22 -4.27 -10.57
CA ALA A 144 -7.53 -5.69 -10.72
C ALA A 144 -8.58 -5.93 -11.82
N ASP A 145 -9.44 -4.93 -12.08
CA ASP A 145 -10.51 -5.01 -13.08
C ASP A 145 -10.37 -3.93 -14.18
N PRO A 146 -10.45 -4.29 -15.47
CA PRO A 146 -10.43 -3.32 -16.57
C PRO A 146 -11.64 -2.36 -16.59
N GLY A 147 -12.80 -2.78 -16.08
CA GLY A 147 -13.98 -1.92 -15.93
C GLY A 147 -13.75 -0.83 -14.89
N ALA A 148 -13.17 -1.18 -13.75
CA ALA A 148 -12.74 -0.23 -12.72
C ALA A 148 -11.75 0.79 -13.29
N LYS A 149 -10.76 0.36 -14.08
CA LYS A 149 -9.83 1.26 -14.77
C LYS A 149 -10.54 2.26 -15.69
N ARG A 150 -11.53 1.80 -16.46
CA ARG A 150 -12.31 2.68 -17.37
C ARG A 150 -13.16 3.68 -16.60
N ALA A 151 -13.81 3.24 -15.53
CA ALA A 151 -14.60 4.11 -14.66
C ALA A 151 -13.72 5.19 -14.00
N ASP A 152 -12.47 4.85 -13.72
CA ASP A 152 -11.50 5.69 -13.04
C ASP A 152 -10.63 6.55 -13.98
N ALA A 153 -10.94 6.59 -15.27
CA ALA A 153 -10.18 7.31 -16.30
C ALA A 153 -11.03 8.37 -17.02
N THR A 154 -11.98 8.98 -16.30
CA THR A 154 -12.95 9.93 -16.86
C THR A 154 -12.48 11.39 -16.77
N GLY A 155 -11.51 11.68 -15.90
CA GLY A 155 -11.08 13.04 -15.56
C GLY A 155 -12.08 13.80 -14.68
N ALA A 156 -13.18 13.17 -14.28
CA ALA A 156 -14.15 13.76 -13.37
C ALA A 156 -13.61 13.80 -11.93
N VAL A 157 -14.21 14.64 -11.10
CA VAL A 157 -13.97 14.67 -9.64
C VAL A 157 -15.12 13.92 -8.96
N ASP A 158 -14.79 12.95 -8.12
CA ASP A 158 -15.80 12.18 -7.39
C ASP A 158 -16.35 12.93 -6.15
N GLN A 159 -17.32 12.31 -5.48
CA GLN A 159 -17.98 12.86 -4.28
C GLN A 159 -17.05 13.13 -3.09
N ASN A 160 -15.84 12.57 -3.11
CA ASN A 160 -14.82 12.76 -2.08
C ASN A 160 -13.74 13.77 -2.54
N GLY A 161 -13.89 14.38 -3.72
CA GLY A 161 -12.96 15.37 -4.25
C GLY A 161 -11.75 14.78 -4.99
N TRP A 162 -11.77 13.49 -5.36
CA TRP A 162 -10.66 12.85 -6.07
C TRP A 162 -10.86 12.92 -7.58
N THR A 163 -9.80 13.30 -8.29
CA THR A 163 -9.76 13.17 -9.75
C THR A 163 -9.69 11.69 -10.14
N LEU A 164 -10.55 11.30 -11.07
CA LEU A 164 -10.62 9.97 -11.67
C LEU A 164 -9.70 9.92 -12.90
N ASP A 165 -8.40 9.84 -12.68
CA ASP A 165 -7.38 9.90 -13.74
C ASP A 165 -6.28 8.82 -13.67
N GLY A 166 -6.49 7.76 -12.89
CA GLY A 166 -5.41 6.80 -12.63
C GLY A 166 -4.60 7.04 -11.37
N THR A 167 -4.92 8.08 -10.60
CA THR A 167 -4.15 8.47 -9.41
C THR A 167 -5.02 8.71 -8.18
N MET A 168 -4.38 8.62 -7.01
CA MET A 168 -4.93 9.04 -5.72
C MET A 168 -3.89 9.90 -5.00
N ARG A 169 -4.28 10.75 -4.06
CA ARG A 169 -3.28 11.39 -3.17
C ARG A 169 -2.53 10.32 -2.39
N VAL A 170 -1.31 10.64 -2.00
CA VAL A 170 -0.52 9.83 -1.07
C VAL A 170 -1.31 9.53 0.21
N PRO A 171 -1.05 8.39 0.86
CA PRO A 171 -1.68 8.09 2.12
C PRO A 171 -1.42 9.21 3.14
N PRO A 172 -2.39 9.57 4.00
CA PRO A 172 -2.19 10.60 5.00
C PRO A 172 -1.09 10.21 5.99
N ALA A 173 -0.38 11.21 6.53
CA ALA A 173 0.49 11.02 7.69
C ALA A 173 -0.29 10.44 8.88
N ARG A 174 0.41 9.83 9.82
CA ARG A 174 -0.21 9.38 11.07
C ARG A 174 -0.33 10.53 12.06
#